data_AF-A0A9P1HXA4-F1
#
_entry.id   AF-A0A9P1HXA4-F1
#
_cell.length_a   1.000
_cell.length_b   1.000
_cell.length_c   1.000
_cell.angle_alpha   90.00
_cell.angle_beta   90.00
_cell.angle_gamma   90.00
#
_symmetry.space_group_name_H-M   'P 1'
#
loop_
_entity.id
_entity.type
_entity.pdbx_description
1 polymer ?
#
loop_
_entity_poly.entity_id
_entity_poly.type
_entity_poly.pdbx_seq_one_letter_code
_entity_poly.pdbx_strand_id
1 'polypeptide(L)'
;MNDILKFFLIFVLFCSVYACGSSGSCGCCGCRAKAKARAAKTNSVDMEDFDERDDGNIFGLSIWNNTNIQNEVQNKERVTNPNFLFHRCCEERRLPPSCIQQCHFNAFTRDVLHSIFLGTHQCPMEFLAEMQFCAAQGMDHRRCCSARGVGGTTAGTKCLTFCDQRPDLYTPVDYSYAPCFERFENMKRCFYEDVRTAAERRFLPMLTDDSSNEAASDV
;
A
#
# COMPACT_ATOMS: atom_id res chain seq x y z
N MET A 1 27.64 9.57 -62.88
CA MET A 1 26.89 8.58 -62.05
C MET A 1 27.70 8.05 -60.85
N ASN A 2 28.98 8.42 -60.68
CA ASN A 2 29.83 7.92 -59.59
C ASN A 2 30.06 8.89 -58.41
N ASP A 3 29.57 10.13 -58.47
CA ASP A 3 29.82 11.13 -57.41
C ASP A 3 28.66 11.29 -56.42
N ILE A 4 27.43 10.92 -56.79
CA ILE A 4 26.26 10.91 -55.87
C ILE A 4 26.34 9.75 -54.87
N LEU A 5 26.93 8.61 -55.28
CA LEU A 5 27.09 7.43 -54.41
C LEU A 5 28.16 7.63 -53.33
N LYS A 6 29.18 8.47 -53.60
CA LYS A 6 30.23 8.80 -52.62
C LYS A 6 29.73 9.73 -51.51
N PHE A 7 28.81 10.65 -51.83
CA PHE A 7 28.23 11.54 -50.83
C PHE A 7 27.33 10.80 -49.82
N PHE A 8 26.63 9.76 -50.26
CA PHE A 8 25.83 8.91 -49.37
C PHE A 8 26.67 8.04 -48.42
N LEU A 9 27.85 7.59 -48.85
CA LEU A 9 28.74 6.76 -48.03
C LEU A 9 29.42 7.53 -46.90
N ILE A 10 29.64 8.85 -47.05
CA ILE A 10 30.29 9.67 -46.01
C ILE A 10 29.28 10.10 -44.94
N PHE A 11 28.00 10.28 -45.29
CA PHE A 11 26.97 10.68 -44.32
C PHE A 11 26.55 9.56 -43.37
N VAL A 12 26.70 8.30 -43.78
CA VAL A 12 26.41 7.12 -42.92
C VAL A 12 27.51 6.86 -41.89
N LEU A 13 28.73 7.41 -42.10
CA LEU A 13 29.87 7.13 -41.23
C LEU A 13 30.09 8.14 -40.09
N PHE A 14 29.30 9.21 -40.02
CA PHE A 14 29.45 10.28 -39.01
C PHE A 14 28.38 10.31 -37.91
N CYS A 15 27.46 9.34 -37.86
CA CYS A 15 26.44 9.25 -36.80
C CYS A 15 26.70 8.17 -35.73
N SER A 16 27.90 7.59 -35.66
CA SER A 16 28.21 6.49 -34.70
C SER A 16 29.23 6.85 -33.62
N VAL A 17 29.50 8.12 -33.38
CA VAL A 17 30.47 8.50 -32.34
C VAL A 17 29.95 9.71 -31.59
N TYR A 18 29.00 9.53 -30.66
CA TYR A 18 28.90 10.29 -29.40
C TYR A 18 27.83 9.66 -28.48
N ALA A 19 28.30 9.23 -27.29
CA ALA A 19 27.57 8.88 -26.07
C ALA A 19 26.70 7.60 -26.11
N CYS A 20 26.79 6.64 -25.19
CA CYS A 20 27.36 6.61 -23.85
C CYS A 20 27.86 5.19 -23.52
N GLY A 21 28.89 5.12 -22.68
CA GLY A 21 29.57 3.88 -22.32
C GLY A 21 28.90 3.05 -21.23
N SER A 22 29.61 1.96 -20.92
CA SER A 22 29.53 1.10 -19.73
C SER A 22 28.53 -0.07 -19.75
N SER A 23 29.08 -1.21 -20.15
CA SER A 23 28.96 -2.55 -19.55
C SER A 23 27.70 -2.89 -18.73
N GLY A 24 26.87 -3.78 -19.28
CA GLY A 24 25.83 -4.46 -18.51
C GLY A 24 24.83 -5.19 -19.39
N SER A 25 25.29 -6.11 -20.23
CA SER A 25 24.40 -7.08 -20.87
C SER A 25 23.78 -7.94 -19.77
N CYS A 26 22.50 -7.74 -19.47
CA CYS A 26 21.68 -8.73 -18.79
C CYS A 26 20.35 -8.83 -19.53
N GLY A 27 20.10 -10.02 -20.07
CA GLY A 27 19.08 -10.29 -21.06
C GLY A 27 17.64 -10.12 -20.57
N CYS A 28 16.77 -9.96 -21.56
CA CYS A 28 15.34 -10.17 -21.46
C CYS A 28 15.07 -11.56 -20.83
N CYS A 29 14.32 -11.58 -19.74
CA CYS A 29 13.98 -12.76 -18.91
C CYS A 29 15.09 -13.19 -17.92
N GLY A 30 14.96 -12.77 -16.65
CA GLY A 30 15.82 -13.35 -15.59
C GLY A 30 15.63 -12.83 -14.17
N CYS A 31 15.19 -11.59 -13.95
CA CYS A 31 15.18 -11.02 -12.59
C CYS A 31 13.79 -10.80 -11.97
N ARG A 32 12.71 -11.28 -12.59
CA ARG A 32 11.31 -11.07 -12.12
C ARG A 32 10.69 -12.24 -11.33
N ALA A 33 11.46 -13.25 -10.97
CA ALA A 33 10.92 -14.42 -10.26
C ALA A 33 10.80 -14.25 -8.74
N LYS A 34 11.41 -13.23 -8.10
CA LYS A 34 11.42 -13.11 -6.64
C LYS A 34 10.31 -12.24 -6.02
N ALA A 35 9.56 -11.47 -6.81
CA ALA A 35 8.45 -10.65 -6.30
C ALA A 35 7.05 -11.17 -6.68
N LYS A 36 6.94 -12.08 -7.68
CA LYS A 36 5.64 -12.55 -8.21
C LYS A 36 5.32 -14.02 -7.95
N ALA A 37 6.11 -14.72 -7.14
CA ALA A 37 5.86 -16.12 -6.76
C ALA A 37 5.33 -16.29 -5.32
N ARG A 38 4.59 -15.32 -4.78
CA ARG A 38 3.96 -15.39 -3.43
C ARG A 38 2.43 -15.39 -3.45
N ALA A 39 1.79 -15.93 -4.50
CA ALA A 39 0.34 -16.16 -4.52
C ALA A 39 -0.13 -17.38 -5.33
N ALA A 40 0.78 -18.22 -5.85
CA ALA A 40 0.41 -19.39 -6.65
C ALA A 40 1.39 -20.55 -6.44
N LYS A 41 1.37 -21.17 -5.25
CA LYS A 41 1.77 -22.57 -5.08
C LYS A 41 1.27 -23.13 -3.75
N THR A 42 0.13 -23.79 -3.77
CA THR A 42 -0.20 -24.83 -2.80
C THR A 42 -0.50 -26.09 -3.58
N ASN A 43 0.49 -27.00 -3.63
CA ASN A 43 0.25 -28.43 -3.65
C ASN A 43 1.51 -29.17 -3.19
N SER A 44 1.25 -30.12 -2.29
CA SER A 44 2.10 -31.18 -1.73
C SER A 44 3.38 -30.79 -0.98
N VAL A 45 3.28 -30.89 0.35
CA VAL A 45 4.21 -31.48 1.34
C VAL A 45 5.70 -31.50 0.97
N ASP A 46 6.51 -30.71 1.69
CA ASP A 46 7.59 -31.22 2.56
C ASP A 46 8.10 -30.10 3.48
N MET A 47 8.41 -30.49 4.72
CA MET A 47 8.88 -29.69 5.84
C MET A 47 10.34 -29.25 5.60
N GLU A 48 10.61 -27.94 5.54
CA GLU A 48 11.78 -27.26 6.11
C GLU A 48 11.79 -25.75 5.77
N ASP A 49 12.18 -24.95 6.76
CA ASP A 49 12.31 -23.48 6.82
C ASP A 49 11.02 -22.68 7.06
N PHE A 50 10.74 -22.40 8.33
CA PHE A 50 9.89 -21.29 8.75
C PHE A 50 10.54 -19.99 8.24
N ASP A 51 9.93 -19.28 7.28
CA ASP A 51 10.30 -17.87 7.00
C ASP A 51 10.01 -17.10 8.29
N GLU A 52 11.06 -16.73 9.02
CA GLU A 52 11.06 -16.03 10.31
C GLU A 52 10.62 -14.55 10.19
N ARG A 53 9.66 -14.30 9.29
CA ARG A 53 9.03 -13.00 9.02
C ARG A 53 7.51 -13.08 9.05
N ASP A 54 6.96 -14.06 9.75
CA ASP A 54 5.67 -13.91 10.40
C ASP A 54 5.90 -13.14 11.70
N ASP A 55 5.94 -11.82 11.60
CA ASP A 55 6.19 -10.91 12.73
C ASP A 55 5.00 -10.81 13.71
N GLY A 56 4.03 -11.74 13.61
CA GLY A 56 2.87 -11.82 14.51
C GLY A 56 1.97 -10.57 14.45
N ASN A 57 2.15 -9.69 13.45
CA ASN A 57 1.33 -8.51 13.28
C ASN A 57 0.03 -8.89 12.57
N ILE A 58 -0.96 -9.27 13.38
CA ILE A 58 -2.31 -9.64 12.94
C ILE A 58 -3.05 -8.49 12.19
N PHE A 59 -2.46 -7.28 12.14
CA PHE A 59 -2.96 -6.09 11.45
C PHE A 59 -1.92 -5.35 10.58
N GLY A 60 -0.77 -5.96 10.30
CA GLY A 60 0.21 -5.40 9.36
C GLY A 60 0.85 -4.04 9.73
N LEU A 61 0.80 -3.67 11.02
CA LEU A 61 1.60 -2.59 11.59
C LEU A 61 2.17 -3.00 12.96
N SER A 62 3.47 -2.81 13.13
CA SER A 62 4.17 -3.05 14.40
C SER A 62 3.60 -2.24 15.58
N ILE A 63 3.00 -1.10 15.29
CA ILE A 63 2.44 -0.17 16.29
C ILE A 63 1.28 -0.77 17.10
N TRP A 64 0.49 -1.68 16.52
CA TRP A 64 -0.64 -2.30 17.23
C TRP A 64 -0.19 -3.33 18.28
N ASN A 65 1.00 -3.90 18.09
CA ASN A 65 1.62 -4.87 18.99
C ASN A 65 2.53 -4.21 20.04
N ASN A 66 2.92 -2.95 19.84
CA ASN A 66 3.73 -2.22 20.81
C ASN A 66 2.92 -1.96 22.10
N THR A 67 3.47 -2.41 23.24
CA THR A 67 2.94 -2.17 24.59
C THR A 67 3.73 -1.09 25.34
N ASN A 68 4.96 -0.80 24.92
CA ASN A 68 5.81 0.27 25.44
C ASN A 68 5.75 1.47 24.50
N ILE A 69 4.55 2.04 24.37
CA ILE A 69 4.33 3.20 23.51
C ILE A 69 4.86 4.47 24.19
N GLN A 70 4.94 4.51 25.53
CA GLN A 70 5.24 5.69 26.33
C GLN A 70 6.49 6.48 25.91
N ASN A 71 7.56 5.81 25.49
CA ASN A 71 8.78 6.51 25.01
C ASN A 71 8.63 7.12 23.60
N GLU A 72 7.61 6.72 22.84
CA GLU A 72 7.22 7.26 21.53
C GLU A 72 5.97 8.16 21.58
N VAL A 73 5.28 8.28 22.72
CA VAL A 73 4.12 9.19 22.94
C VAL A 73 4.58 10.65 23.06
N GLN A 74 5.22 11.17 22.04
CA GLN A 74 5.41 12.61 21.94
C GLN A 74 4.18 13.30 21.31
N ASN A 75 3.17 12.56 20.84
CA ASN A 75 1.85 13.16 20.57
C ASN A 75 0.74 12.09 20.48
N LYS A 76 -0.20 12.06 21.44
CA LYS A 76 -1.46 11.28 21.38
C LYS A 76 -2.12 11.37 20.01
N GLU A 77 -2.11 12.57 19.42
CA GLU A 77 -2.71 12.82 18.13
C GLU A 77 -2.04 12.02 17.02
N ARG A 78 -0.73 11.74 17.10
CA ARG A 78 -0.03 10.96 16.07
C ARG A 78 -0.48 9.51 16.05
N VAL A 79 -0.50 8.84 17.20
CA VAL A 79 -0.83 7.41 17.29
C VAL A 79 -2.31 7.12 17.04
N THR A 80 -3.18 8.13 17.18
CA THR A 80 -4.60 8.04 16.80
C THR A 80 -4.92 8.63 15.43
N ASN A 81 -3.94 9.20 14.71
CA ASN A 81 -4.18 9.82 13.40
C ASN A 81 -4.14 8.78 12.28
N PRO A 82 -5.26 8.54 11.57
CA PRO A 82 -5.29 7.54 10.50
C PRO A 82 -4.34 7.83 9.34
N ASN A 83 -4.02 9.11 9.05
CA ASN A 83 -3.01 9.44 8.04
C ASN A 83 -1.62 8.96 8.47
N PHE A 84 -1.27 9.13 9.75
CA PHE A 84 0.00 8.64 10.27
C PHE A 84 0.05 7.12 10.19
N LEU A 85 -0.98 6.42 10.67
CA LEU A 85 -1.06 4.95 10.64
C LEU A 85 -1.01 4.41 9.20
N PHE A 86 -1.72 5.04 8.26
CA PHE A 86 -1.70 4.66 6.86
C PHE A 86 -0.28 4.83 6.26
N HIS A 87 0.34 5.99 6.45
CA HIS A 87 1.68 6.25 5.93
C HIS A 87 2.71 5.28 6.49
N ARG A 88 2.71 5.07 7.81
CA ARG A 88 3.62 4.12 8.49
C ARG A 88 3.48 2.71 7.93
N CYS A 89 2.26 2.27 7.60
CA CYS A 89 2.06 0.95 7.03
C CYS A 89 2.71 0.81 5.65
N CYS A 90 2.60 1.84 4.82
CA CYS A 90 3.29 1.83 3.52
C CYS A 90 4.82 1.82 3.65
N GLU A 91 5.37 2.52 4.65
CA GLU A 91 6.81 2.49 4.95
C GLU A 91 7.26 1.10 5.43
N GLU A 92 6.57 0.51 6.42
CA GLU A 92 6.90 -0.81 6.98
C GLU A 92 6.82 -1.92 5.92
N ARG A 93 5.86 -1.81 5.00
CA ARG A 93 5.70 -2.72 3.85
C ARG A 93 6.63 -2.39 2.67
N ARG A 94 7.49 -1.38 2.80
CA ARG A 94 8.53 -0.99 1.81
C ARG A 94 7.97 -0.69 0.42
N LEU A 95 6.85 0.04 0.37
CA LEU A 95 6.32 0.53 -0.90
C LEU A 95 7.30 1.54 -1.55
N PRO A 96 7.28 1.69 -2.89
CA PRO A 96 8.06 2.72 -3.56
C PRO A 96 7.70 4.13 -3.06
N PRO A 97 8.64 5.09 -3.06
CA PRO A 97 8.37 6.46 -2.64
C PRO A 97 7.19 7.13 -3.36
N SER A 98 6.98 6.82 -4.65
CA SER A 98 5.85 7.32 -5.43
C SER A 98 4.49 6.86 -4.92
N CYS A 99 4.44 5.71 -4.24
CA CYS A 99 3.25 5.19 -3.58
C CYS A 99 3.11 5.73 -2.16
N ILE A 100 4.21 5.78 -1.39
CA ILE A 100 4.23 6.29 0.00
C ILE A 100 3.67 7.72 0.08
N GLN A 101 4.01 8.58 -0.89
CA GLN A 101 3.48 9.95 -0.96
C GLN A 101 1.95 10.00 -1.04
N GLN A 102 1.32 8.95 -1.57
CA GLN A 102 -0.13 8.82 -1.67
C GLN A 102 -0.75 8.14 -0.44
N CYS A 103 0.03 7.63 0.51
CA CYS A 103 -0.46 6.91 1.69
C CYS A 103 -0.97 7.84 2.81
N HIS A 104 -1.84 8.78 2.42
CA HIS A 104 -2.60 9.63 3.32
C HIS A 104 -4.04 9.73 2.78
N PHE A 105 -5.06 9.73 3.63
CA PHE A 105 -6.47 9.78 3.22
C PHE A 105 -6.84 11.02 2.39
N ASN A 106 -6.13 12.14 2.58
CA ASN A 106 -6.27 13.37 1.80
C ASN A 106 -5.55 13.32 0.44
N ALA A 107 -4.51 12.50 0.29
CA ALA A 107 -3.77 12.35 -0.96
C ALA A 107 -4.30 11.18 -1.82
N PHE A 108 -4.71 10.09 -1.16
CA PHE A 108 -5.27 8.91 -1.81
C PHE A 108 -6.69 9.19 -2.28
N THR A 109 -6.86 9.94 -3.36
CA THR A 109 -8.18 10.28 -3.91
C THR A 109 -8.63 9.27 -4.95
N ARG A 110 -9.91 9.33 -5.34
CA ARG A 110 -10.43 8.56 -6.48
C ARG A 110 -9.60 8.75 -7.74
N ASP A 111 -9.14 9.97 -8.01
CA ASP A 111 -8.42 10.28 -9.26
C ASP A 111 -7.00 9.68 -9.23
N VAL A 112 -6.33 9.70 -8.07
CA VAL A 112 -5.07 8.97 -7.85
C VAL A 112 -5.27 7.47 -8.02
N LEU A 113 -6.29 6.90 -7.36
CA LEU A 113 -6.66 5.49 -7.52
C LEU A 113 -6.86 5.10 -8.99
N HIS A 114 -7.62 5.92 -9.73
CA HIS A 114 -7.94 5.68 -11.12
C HIS A 114 -6.69 5.77 -12.01
N SER A 115 -5.81 6.75 -11.78
CA SER A 115 -4.55 6.87 -12.54
C SER A 115 -3.57 5.72 -12.25
N ILE A 116 -3.50 5.22 -11.01
CA ILE A 116 -2.75 4.01 -10.66
C ILE A 116 -3.33 2.79 -11.39
N PHE A 117 -4.66 2.64 -11.39
CA PHE A 117 -5.36 1.55 -12.05
C PHE A 117 -5.15 1.54 -13.57
N LEU A 118 -5.14 2.72 -14.21
CA LEU A 118 -4.84 2.85 -15.63
C LEU A 118 -3.34 2.74 -15.97
N GLY A 119 -2.47 2.65 -14.95
CA GLY A 119 -1.02 2.59 -15.14
C GLY A 119 -0.41 3.91 -15.63
N THR A 120 -1.09 5.04 -15.47
CA THR A 120 -0.61 6.37 -15.85
C THR A 120 0.05 7.12 -14.69
N HIS A 121 -0.12 6.63 -13.46
CA HIS A 121 0.51 7.19 -12.26
C HIS A 121 1.93 6.64 -12.04
N GLN A 122 2.76 7.39 -11.31
CA GLN A 122 4.14 6.98 -10.96
C GLN A 122 4.19 5.83 -9.94
N CYS A 123 3.11 5.62 -9.18
CA CYS A 123 2.94 4.44 -8.34
C CYS A 123 2.37 3.29 -9.20
N PRO A 124 3.10 2.17 -9.36
CA PRO A 124 2.62 1.02 -10.14
C PRO A 124 1.37 0.38 -9.56
N MET A 125 0.47 -0.12 -10.42
CA MET A 125 -0.77 -0.81 -10.03
C MET A 125 -0.54 -1.99 -9.06
N GLU A 126 0.61 -2.66 -9.16
CA GLU A 126 0.92 -3.83 -8.32
C GLU A 126 1.03 -3.53 -6.82
N PHE A 127 1.18 -2.26 -6.41
CA PHE A 127 1.18 -1.85 -4.99
C PHE A 127 -0.18 -1.38 -4.50
N LEU A 128 -1.18 -1.32 -5.38
CA LEU A 128 -2.48 -0.76 -5.04
C LEU A 128 -3.20 -1.59 -3.96
N ALA A 129 -3.06 -2.92 -4.01
CA ALA A 129 -3.63 -3.81 -3.02
C ALA A 129 -3.03 -3.55 -1.63
N GLU A 130 -1.71 -3.38 -1.54
CA GLU A 130 -1.01 -3.04 -0.30
C GLU A 130 -1.39 -1.65 0.22
N MET A 131 -1.57 -0.66 -0.67
CA MET A 131 -2.07 0.65 -0.27
C MET A 131 -3.49 0.57 0.32
N GLN A 132 -4.39 -0.19 -0.29
CA GLN A 132 -5.75 -0.39 0.23
C GLN A 132 -5.73 -1.14 1.58
N PHE A 133 -4.91 -2.19 1.69
CA PHE A 133 -4.68 -2.92 2.93
C PHE A 133 -4.22 -1.97 4.04
N CYS A 134 -3.24 -1.11 3.76
CA CYS A 134 -2.73 -0.14 4.71
C CYS A 134 -3.74 0.95 5.08
N ALA A 135 -4.56 1.41 4.14
CA ALA A 135 -5.63 2.35 4.45
C ALA A 135 -6.68 1.73 5.41
N ALA A 136 -7.00 0.45 5.21
CA ALA A 136 -7.96 -0.29 6.02
C ALA A 136 -7.37 -0.96 7.28
N GLN A 137 -6.05 -0.88 7.46
CA GLN A 137 -5.29 -1.48 8.57
C GLN A 137 -5.54 -2.99 8.74
N GLY A 138 -5.75 -3.70 7.64
CA GLY A 138 -5.96 -5.15 7.69
C GLY A 138 -7.29 -5.60 8.31
N MET A 139 -8.28 -4.72 8.45
CA MET A 139 -9.56 -5.02 9.13
C MET A 139 -10.74 -5.25 8.16
N ASP A 140 -11.85 -5.77 8.69
CA ASP A 140 -13.10 -5.95 7.96
C ASP A 140 -14.05 -4.75 8.15
N HIS A 141 -14.18 -3.95 7.10
CA HIS A 141 -15.02 -2.74 7.04
C HIS A 141 -16.35 -2.99 6.31
N ARG A 142 -16.74 -4.23 6.01
CA ARG A 142 -17.95 -4.49 5.19
C ARG A 142 -19.21 -3.88 5.80
N ARG A 143 -19.34 -3.87 7.13
CA ARG A 143 -20.52 -3.32 7.84
C ARG A 143 -20.68 -1.82 7.58
N CYS A 144 -19.65 -1.02 7.82
CA CYS A 144 -19.71 0.43 7.61
C CYS A 144 -19.75 0.79 6.11
N CYS A 145 -19.05 0.04 5.25
CA CYS A 145 -19.10 0.24 3.80
C CYS A 145 -20.50 0.01 3.25
N SER A 146 -21.17 -1.06 3.70
CA SER A 146 -22.56 -1.34 3.33
C SER A 146 -23.48 -0.20 3.78
N ALA A 147 -23.36 0.26 5.03
CA ALA A 147 -24.13 1.40 5.55
C ALA A 147 -23.87 2.71 4.78
N ARG A 148 -22.69 2.87 4.19
CA ARG A 148 -22.30 4.04 3.37
C ARG A 148 -22.61 3.86 1.88
N GLY A 149 -23.35 2.82 1.50
CA GLY A 149 -23.82 2.62 0.13
C GLY A 149 -22.73 2.19 -0.85
N VAL A 150 -21.63 1.60 -0.38
CA VAL A 150 -20.55 1.09 -1.26
C VAL A 150 -21.06 0.01 -2.22
N GLY A 151 -22.02 -0.81 -1.77
CA GLY A 151 -22.67 -1.81 -2.62
C GLY A 151 -23.73 -1.27 -3.58
N GLY A 152 -24.00 0.05 -3.57
CA GLY A 152 -25.03 0.71 -4.38
C GLY A 152 -24.52 1.21 -5.73
N THR A 153 -23.58 0.51 -6.36
CA THR A 153 -23.08 0.78 -7.72
C THR A 153 -23.69 -0.23 -8.69
N THR A 154 -23.42 -0.08 -9.99
CA THR A 154 -23.78 -1.08 -11.00
C THR A 154 -23.07 -2.43 -10.79
N ALA A 155 -21.93 -2.45 -10.09
CA ALA A 155 -21.25 -3.68 -9.69
C ALA A 155 -21.82 -4.30 -8.39
N GLY A 156 -22.75 -3.63 -7.71
CA GLY A 156 -23.48 -4.18 -6.58
C GLY A 156 -22.59 -4.49 -5.37
N THR A 157 -22.94 -5.56 -4.65
CA THR A 157 -22.24 -6.01 -3.43
C THR A 157 -20.81 -6.47 -3.68
N LYS A 158 -20.41 -6.71 -4.94
CA LYS A 158 -19.02 -7.00 -5.33
C LYS A 158 -18.05 -5.91 -4.87
N CYS A 159 -18.51 -4.66 -4.75
CA CYS A 159 -17.69 -3.57 -4.24
C CYS A 159 -17.34 -3.69 -2.75
N LEU A 160 -18.09 -4.47 -1.97
CA LEU A 160 -17.79 -4.72 -0.57
C LEU A 160 -16.54 -5.59 -0.39
N THR A 161 -16.08 -6.27 -1.44
CA THR A 161 -14.82 -7.02 -1.41
C THR A 161 -13.62 -6.11 -1.13
N PHE A 162 -13.64 -4.85 -1.59
CA PHE A 162 -12.59 -3.87 -1.25
C PHE A 162 -12.64 -3.38 0.21
N CYS A 163 -13.71 -3.67 0.93
CA CYS A 163 -13.86 -3.28 2.34
C CYS A 163 -13.40 -4.38 3.30
N ASP A 164 -13.24 -5.61 2.83
CA ASP A 164 -12.63 -6.67 3.61
C ASP A 164 -11.15 -6.71 3.25
N GLN A 165 -10.31 -6.15 4.12
CA GLN A 165 -8.87 -6.06 3.89
C GLN A 165 -8.09 -6.96 4.84
N ARG A 166 -8.74 -7.95 5.44
CA ARG A 166 -8.05 -8.95 6.25
C ARG A 166 -7.01 -9.71 5.41
N PRO A 167 -5.89 -10.11 6.01
CA PRO A 167 -4.93 -11.01 5.36
C PRO A 167 -5.63 -12.25 4.76
N ASP A 168 -4.99 -12.86 3.77
CA ASP A 168 -5.45 -14.07 3.04
C ASP A 168 -6.61 -13.89 2.05
N LEU A 169 -7.22 -12.71 2.01
CA LEU A 169 -8.23 -12.37 0.99
C LEU A 169 -7.60 -11.66 -0.20
N TYR A 170 -7.01 -12.43 -1.12
CA TYR A 170 -6.59 -11.88 -2.41
C TYR A 170 -7.79 -11.74 -3.35
N THR A 171 -8.08 -10.49 -3.75
CA THR A 171 -9.08 -10.20 -4.78
C THR A 171 -8.37 -9.73 -6.05
N PRO A 172 -8.38 -10.52 -7.14
CA PRO A 172 -7.84 -10.07 -8.41
C PRO A 172 -8.68 -8.89 -8.91
N VAL A 173 -8.08 -7.69 -8.93
CA VAL A 173 -8.76 -6.48 -9.40
C VAL A 173 -8.70 -6.44 -10.93
N ASP A 174 -9.84 -6.63 -11.56
CA ASP A 174 -10.04 -6.49 -13.01
C ASP A 174 -10.92 -5.27 -13.35
N TYR A 175 -11.15 -5.03 -14.64
CA TYR A 175 -11.97 -3.91 -15.12
C TYR A 175 -13.43 -3.94 -14.67
N SER A 176 -13.99 -5.09 -14.29
CA SER A 176 -15.38 -5.19 -13.81
C SER A 176 -15.59 -4.52 -12.45
N TYR A 177 -14.50 -4.19 -11.75
CA TYR A 177 -14.53 -3.43 -10.50
C TYR A 177 -14.48 -1.90 -10.70
N ALA A 178 -14.30 -1.42 -11.94
CA ALA A 178 -14.26 0.02 -12.20
C ALA A 178 -15.46 0.81 -11.62
N PRO A 179 -16.72 0.31 -11.65
CA PRO A 179 -17.84 1.01 -11.01
C PRO A 179 -17.71 1.16 -9.50
N CYS A 180 -16.92 0.31 -8.83
CA CYS A 180 -16.70 0.42 -7.39
C CYS A 180 -15.91 1.67 -7.00
N PHE A 181 -15.08 2.20 -7.91
CA PHE A 181 -14.28 3.40 -7.65
C PHE A 181 -15.14 4.66 -7.54
N GLU A 182 -16.38 4.66 -8.06
CA GLU A 182 -17.36 5.73 -7.82
C GLU A 182 -17.67 5.92 -6.33
N ARG A 183 -17.55 4.84 -5.53
CA ARG A 183 -17.79 4.85 -4.08
C ARG A 183 -16.50 4.91 -3.26
N PHE A 184 -15.35 5.17 -3.89
CA PHE A 184 -14.06 5.12 -3.20
C PHE A 184 -13.98 6.09 -2.02
N GLU A 185 -14.50 7.31 -2.15
CA GLU A 185 -14.54 8.26 -1.03
C GLU A 185 -15.41 7.76 0.14
N ASN A 186 -16.46 6.97 -0.13
CA ASN A 186 -17.28 6.35 0.91
C ASN A 186 -16.52 5.22 1.63
N MET A 187 -15.74 4.43 0.89
CA MET A 187 -14.85 3.42 1.45
C MET A 187 -13.81 4.07 2.37
N LYS A 188 -13.06 5.05 1.85
CA LYS A 188 -12.04 5.80 2.59
C LYS A 188 -12.58 6.43 3.86
N ARG A 189 -13.77 7.05 3.78
CA ARG A 189 -14.39 7.65 4.96
C ARG A 189 -14.71 6.62 6.02
N CYS A 190 -15.15 5.40 5.65
CA CYS A 190 -15.25 4.35 6.66
C CYS A 190 -13.87 4.05 7.26
N PHE A 191 -12.89 3.72 6.42
CA PHE A 191 -11.57 3.29 6.90
C PHE A 191 -10.99 4.32 7.87
N TYR A 192 -11.04 5.60 7.52
CA TYR A 192 -10.56 6.69 8.38
C TYR A 192 -11.24 6.69 9.76
N GLU A 193 -12.57 6.66 9.79
CA GLU A 193 -13.33 6.75 11.05
C GLU A 193 -13.16 5.51 11.92
N ASP A 194 -13.18 4.32 11.32
CA ASP A 194 -13.06 3.06 12.04
C ASP A 194 -11.63 2.84 12.56
N VAL A 195 -10.60 3.13 11.75
CA VAL A 195 -9.20 3.09 12.18
C VAL A 195 -8.93 4.06 13.32
N ARG A 196 -9.43 5.31 13.23
CA ARG A 196 -9.30 6.27 14.33
C ARG A 196 -9.92 5.73 15.61
N THR A 197 -11.14 5.21 15.52
CA THR A 197 -11.87 4.69 16.67
C THR A 197 -11.16 3.47 17.28
N ALA A 198 -10.64 2.57 16.44
CA ALA A 198 -9.85 1.42 16.89
C ALA A 198 -8.57 1.85 17.59
N ALA A 199 -7.85 2.83 17.03
CA ALA A 199 -6.62 3.37 17.60
C ALA A 199 -6.87 4.06 18.93
N GLU A 200 -7.94 4.85 19.02
CA GLU A 200 -8.35 5.51 20.27
C GLU A 200 -8.65 4.47 21.38
N ARG A 201 -9.43 3.42 21.06
CA ARG A 201 -9.75 2.36 22.03
C ARG A 201 -8.51 1.60 22.49
N ARG A 202 -7.54 1.39 21.60
CA ARG A 202 -6.35 0.58 21.88
C ARG A 202 -5.24 1.35 22.59
N PHE A 203 -5.04 2.62 22.25
CA PHE A 203 -3.87 3.39 22.71
C PHE A 203 -4.21 4.37 23.82
N LEU A 204 -5.39 5.02 23.82
CA LEU A 204 -5.70 6.04 24.84
C LEU A 204 -5.64 5.52 26.29
N PRO A 205 -6.15 4.32 26.62
CA PRO A 205 -6.04 3.79 27.98
C PRO A 205 -4.60 3.64 28.47
N MET A 206 -3.64 3.45 27.55
CA MET A 206 -2.21 3.31 27.88
C MET A 206 -1.52 4.66 28.11
N LEU A 207 -2.15 5.76 27.71
CA LEU A 207 -1.62 7.12 27.89
C LEU A 207 -2.12 7.78 29.19
N THR A 208 -3.26 7.33 29.70
CA THR A 208 -3.90 7.94 30.88
C THR A 208 -3.31 7.46 32.20
N ASP A 209 -2.57 6.34 32.21
CA ASP A 209 -2.04 5.69 33.41
C ASP A 209 -0.79 6.40 34.00
N ASP A 210 -0.22 7.37 33.29
CA ASP A 210 0.86 8.24 33.82
C ASP A 210 0.33 9.38 34.71
N SER A 211 -0.92 9.80 34.51
CA SER A 211 -1.47 10.97 35.22
C SER A 211 -1.86 10.72 36.68
N SER A 212 -1.82 9.46 37.14
CA SER A 212 -2.20 9.05 38.50
C SER A 212 -1.01 8.91 39.45
N ASN A 213 0.23 8.90 38.95
CA ASN A 213 1.44 8.72 39.79
C ASN A 213 2.18 10.03 40.14
N GLU A 214 1.82 11.17 39.54
CA GLU A 214 2.44 12.47 39.85
C GLU A 214 1.77 13.22 41.02
N ALA A 215 0.66 12.70 41.56
CA ALA A 215 -0.04 13.29 42.71
C ALA A 215 0.42 12.75 44.08
N ALA A 216 1.45 11.90 44.14
CA ALA A 216 1.93 11.26 45.37
C ALA A 216 3.35 11.70 45.80
N SER A 217 3.86 12.83 45.29
CA SER A 217 5.19 13.36 45.63
C SER A 217 5.17 14.68 46.44
N ASP A 218 3.99 15.20 46.79
CA ASP A 218 3.87 16.35 47.71
C ASP A 218 3.24 15.87 49.04
N VAL A 219 4.04 15.17 49.85
CA VAL A 219 3.83 15.02 51.31
C VAL A 219 5.16 15.28 52.01
#